data_AF-A0A6L9Z800-F1
#
_entry.id   AF-A0A6L9Z800-F1
#
_cell.length_a   1.000
_cell.length_b   1.000
_cell.length_c   1.000
_cell.angle_alpha   90.00
_cell.angle_beta   90.00
_cell.angle_gamma   90.00
#
_symmetry.space_group_name_H-M   'P 1'
#
loop_
_entity.id
_entity.type
_entity.pdbx_description
1 polymer ?
#
loop_
_entity_poly.entity_id
_entity_poly.type
_entity_poly.pdbx_seq_one_letter_code
_entity_poly.pdbx_strand_id
1 'polypeptide(L)'
;MVILGVAKRQLLNEPFYHATQRLYGKYPWFSDDVKQLLTESNLPFRQEKIDFTTNITKCFDKESELGKQLLNFIVGANTEFFSPLQLRLLLDYFGTSSQKMEGGEIMLPHSGILFYIEKQRVSA
;
A
#
# COMPACT_ATOMS: atom_id res chain seq x y z
N MET A 1 7.57 15.20 19.91
CA MET A 1 7.63 13.93 19.16
C MET A 1 6.57 13.99 18.08
N VAL A 2 6.92 13.67 16.84
CA VAL A 2 5.98 13.51 15.72
C VAL A 2 5.98 12.02 15.36
N ILE A 3 4.79 11.45 15.14
CA ILE A 3 4.63 10.07 14.68
C ILE A 3 4.08 10.13 13.25
N LEU A 4 4.76 9.48 12.31
CA LEU A 4 4.37 9.40 10.92
C LEU A 4 4.21 7.92 10.54
N GLY A 5 3.00 7.51 10.19
CA GLY A 5 2.72 6.17 9.67
C GLY A 5 2.75 6.16 8.15
N VAL A 6 3.58 5.31 7.57
CA VAL A 6 3.75 5.21 6.11
C VAL A 6 3.73 3.76 5.69
N ALA A 7 2.99 3.43 4.65
CA ALA A 7 2.95 2.07 4.15
C ALA A 7 4.29 1.67 3.50
N LYS A 8 4.60 0.37 3.47
CA LYS A 8 5.71 -0.15 2.65
C LYS A 8 5.26 -0.33 1.21
N ARG A 9 6.16 -0.10 0.24
CA ARG A 9 5.93 -0.48 -1.15
C ARG A 9 6.03 -1.99 -1.31
N GLN A 10 4.91 -2.68 -1.14
CA GLN A 10 4.82 -4.12 -1.33
C GLN A 10 3.37 -4.51 -1.60
N LEU A 11 3.17 -5.61 -2.34
CA LEU A 11 1.88 -6.28 -2.51
C LEU A 11 0.76 -5.30 -2.89
N LEU A 12 -0.14 -4.97 -1.95
CA LEU A 12 -1.23 -4.02 -2.14
C LEU A 12 -0.83 -2.69 -2.79
N ASN A 13 0.36 -2.19 -2.45
CA ASN A 13 0.80 -0.88 -2.89
C ASN A 13 1.54 -0.88 -4.23
N GLU A 14 1.89 -2.06 -4.77
CA GLU A 14 2.64 -2.14 -6.02
C GLU A 14 1.79 -1.69 -7.23
N PRO A 15 0.52 -2.10 -7.37
CA PRO A 15 -0.35 -1.56 -8.42
C PRO A 15 -0.57 -0.05 -8.28
N PHE A 16 -0.75 0.45 -7.06
CA PHE A 16 -0.89 1.88 -6.79
C PHE A 16 0.33 2.68 -7.23
N TYR A 17 1.54 2.18 -6.96
CA TYR A 17 2.79 2.81 -7.36
C TYR A 17 2.86 3.01 -8.88
N HIS A 18 2.55 1.96 -9.64
CA HIS A 18 2.58 2.01 -11.11
C HIS A 18 1.43 2.83 -11.71
N ALA A 19 0.21 2.69 -11.17
CA ALA A 19 -0.93 3.47 -11.61
C ALA A 19 -0.72 4.97 -11.41
N THR A 20 -0.23 5.36 -10.22
CA THR A 20 0.05 6.76 -9.87
C THR A 20 1.11 7.36 -10.80
N GLN A 21 2.20 6.64 -11.09
CA GLN A 21 3.21 7.13 -12.02
C GLN A 21 2.67 7.30 -13.43
N ARG A 22 1.85 6.38 -13.90
CA ARG A 22 1.26 6.47 -15.24
C ARG A 22 0.25 7.61 -15.36
N LEU A 23 -0.55 7.85 -14.32
CA LEU A 23 -1.62 8.86 -14.33
C LEU A 23 -1.11 10.28 -14.05
N TYR A 24 -0.13 10.42 -13.17
CA TYR A 24 0.31 11.72 -12.65
C TYR A 24 1.78 12.05 -12.92
N GLY A 25 2.53 11.14 -13.56
CA GLY A 25 3.95 11.34 -13.89
C GLY A 25 4.88 11.37 -12.68
N LYS A 26 4.39 10.99 -11.50
CA LYS A 26 5.15 10.99 -10.23
C LYS A 26 4.93 9.69 -9.49
N TYR A 27 5.99 9.20 -8.83
CA TYR A 27 5.88 8.06 -7.94
C TYR A 27 5.36 8.50 -6.56
N PRO A 28 4.43 7.74 -5.96
CA PRO A 28 4.03 7.98 -4.58
C PRO A 28 5.15 7.64 -3.62
N TRP A 29 5.15 8.28 -2.46
CA TRP A 29 6.14 8.04 -1.41
C TRP A 29 5.73 6.87 -0.52
N PHE A 30 6.70 6.03 -0.19
CA PHE A 30 6.57 4.93 0.75
C PHE A 30 7.59 5.06 1.88
N SER A 31 7.55 4.11 2.83
CA SER A 31 8.42 4.14 4.01
C SER A 31 9.90 4.31 3.70
N ASP A 32 10.38 3.72 2.60
CA ASP A 32 11.80 3.77 2.25
C ASP A 32 12.22 5.17 1.78
N ASP A 33 11.34 5.86 1.04
CA ASP A 33 11.55 7.26 0.63
C ASP A 33 11.60 8.19 1.86
N VAL A 34 10.68 7.98 2.81
CA VAL A 34 10.66 8.76 4.06
C VAL A 34 11.90 8.49 4.90
N LYS A 35 12.32 7.23 5.03
CA LYS A 35 13.56 6.87 5.74
C LYS A 35 14.76 7.55 5.11
N GLN A 36 14.86 7.53 3.78
CA GLN A 36 15.94 8.18 3.05
C GLN A 36 15.94 9.68 3.33
N LEU A 37 14.81 10.36 3.18
CA LEU A 37 14.69 11.80 3.43
C LEU A 37 15.11 12.18 4.85
N LEU A 38 14.64 11.45 5.86
CA LEU A 38 14.99 11.73 7.26
C LEU A 38 16.49 11.54 7.53
N THR A 39 17.08 10.52 6.91
CA THR A 39 18.53 10.23 7.01
C THR A 39 19.34 11.36 6.35
N GLU A 40 18.98 11.75 5.13
CA GLU A 40 19.65 12.84 4.39
C GLU A 40 19.51 14.19 5.10
N SER A 41 18.40 14.40 5.81
CA SER A 41 18.13 15.60 6.61
C SER A 41 18.82 15.59 7.99
N ASN A 42 19.59 14.55 8.33
CA ASN A 42 20.18 14.34 9.66
C ASN A 42 19.17 14.47 10.81
N LEU A 43 17.92 14.08 10.57
CA LEU A 43 16.88 14.09 11.59
C LEU A 43 16.94 12.79 12.39
N PRO A 44 17.02 12.84 13.73
CA PRO A 44 16.96 11.63 14.54
C PRO A 44 15.54 11.03 14.53
N PHE A 45 15.46 9.75 14.22
CA PHE A 45 14.21 8.99 14.26
C PHE A 45 14.43 7.56 14.75
N ARG A 46 13.40 6.99 15.37
CA ARG A 46 13.24 5.52 15.52
C ARG A 46 12.13 5.04 14.60
N GLN A 47 12.21 3.79 14.18
CA GLN A 47 11.20 3.18 13.31
C GLN A 47 10.67 1.89 13.94
N GLU A 48 9.39 1.61 13.72
CA GLU A 48 8.70 0.39 14.14
C GLU A 48 7.89 -0.16 12.98
N LYS A 49 8.02 -1.47 12.72
CA LYS A 49 7.25 -2.15 11.68
C LYS A 49 5.93 -2.64 12.24
N ILE A 50 4.84 -2.37 11.54
CA ILE A 50 3.52 -2.92 11.83
C ILE A 50 3.16 -3.86 10.69
N ASP A 51 2.98 -5.13 11.01
CA ASP A 51 2.45 -6.14 10.11
C ASP A 51 0.93 -6.26 10.27
N PHE A 52 0.21 -6.37 9.16
CA PHE A 52 -1.24 -6.54 9.14
C PHE A 52 -1.66 -7.32 7.89
N THR A 53 -2.90 -7.78 7.87
CA THR A 53 -3.48 -8.50 6.72
C THR A 53 -4.75 -7.80 6.26
N THR A 54 -4.93 -7.70 4.96
CA THR A 54 -6.14 -7.11 4.37
C THR A 54 -6.99 -8.22 3.76
N ASN A 55 -8.27 -8.27 4.13
CA ASN A 55 -9.21 -9.17 3.49
C ASN A 55 -9.59 -8.63 2.11
N ILE A 56 -9.21 -9.36 1.06
CA ILE A 56 -9.49 -9.01 -0.33
C ILE A 56 -10.46 -9.98 -1.00
N THR A 57 -11.17 -10.82 -0.23
CA THR A 57 -12.09 -11.85 -0.74
C THR A 57 -13.10 -11.27 -1.73
N LYS A 58 -13.68 -10.12 -1.40
CA LYS A 58 -14.69 -9.47 -2.24
C LYS A 58 -14.14 -8.96 -3.58
N CYS A 59 -12.83 -8.70 -3.68
CA CYS A 59 -12.20 -8.28 -4.94
C CYS A 59 -12.27 -9.36 -6.04
N PHE A 60 -12.43 -10.64 -5.67
CA PHE A 60 -12.54 -11.75 -6.62
C PHE A 60 -13.98 -12.05 -7.06
N ASP A 61 -14.97 -11.38 -6.45
CA ASP A 61 -16.38 -11.50 -6.82
C ASP A 61 -16.75 -10.40 -7.83
N LYS A 62 -16.99 -10.79 -9.08
CA LYS A 62 -17.27 -9.87 -10.19
C LYS A 62 -18.56 -9.06 -10.00
N GLU A 63 -19.51 -9.61 -9.26
CA GLU A 63 -20.80 -8.97 -8.98
C GLU A 63 -20.75 -8.12 -7.69
N SER A 64 -19.63 -8.15 -6.96
CA SER A 64 -19.49 -7.41 -5.70
C SER A 64 -19.13 -5.95 -5.94
N GLU A 65 -20.08 -5.05 -5.68
CA GLU A 65 -19.82 -3.60 -5.67
C GLU A 65 -18.76 -3.20 -4.66
N LEU A 66 -18.77 -3.82 -3.46
CA LEU A 66 -17.72 -3.61 -2.47
C LEU A 66 -16.35 -4.07 -3.01
N GLY A 67 -16.30 -5.21 -3.71
CA GLY A 67 -15.08 -5.71 -4.34
C GLY A 67 -14.49 -4.72 -5.36
N LYS A 68 -15.33 -4.17 -6.22
CA LYS A 68 -14.94 -3.14 -7.21
C LYS A 68 -14.42 -1.87 -6.52
N GLN A 69 -15.12 -1.39 -5.49
CA GLN A 69 -14.69 -0.22 -4.71
C GLN A 69 -13.35 -0.45 -4.00
N LEU A 70 -13.14 -1.63 -3.42
CA LEU A 70 -11.88 -2.00 -2.79
C LEU A 70 -10.75 -2.08 -3.81
N LEU A 71 -10.96 -2.68 -4.98
CA LEU A 71 -9.98 -2.69 -6.06
C LEU A 71 -9.60 -1.28 -6.50
N ASN A 72 -10.59 -0.40 -6.69
CA ASN A 72 -10.36 0.98 -7.07
C ASN A 72 -9.53 1.72 -6.01
N PHE A 73 -9.84 1.50 -4.73
CA PHE A 73 -9.10 2.08 -3.62
C PHE A 73 -7.65 1.59 -3.58
N ILE A 74 -7.43 0.27 -3.69
CA ILE A 74 -6.10 -0.35 -3.64
C ILE A 74 -5.23 0.12 -4.81
N VAL A 75 -5.79 0.21 -6.02
CA VAL A 75 -5.03 0.61 -7.22
C VAL A 75 -4.92 2.13 -7.35
N GLY A 76 -5.78 2.90 -6.70
CA GLY A 76 -5.86 4.36 -6.86
C GLY A 76 -6.35 4.78 -8.25
N ALA A 77 -7.15 3.94 -8.92
CA ALA A 77 -7.70 4.20 -10.25
C ALA A 77 -9.07 3.53 -10.40
N ASN A 78 -9.91 4.01 -11.31
CA ASN A 78 -11.15 3.30 -11.63
C ASN A 78 -10.84 2.07 -12.50
N THR A 79 -10.94 0.89 -11.91
CA THR A 79 -10.66 -0.41 -12.55
C THR A 79 -11.72 -0.84 -13.56
N GLU A 80 -12.86 -0.15 -13.65
CA GLU A 80 -13.85 -0.39 -14.71
C GLU A 80 -13.32 -0.04 -16.11
N PHE A 81 -12.33 0.87 -16.18
CA PHE A 81 -11.67 1.22 -17.45
C PHE A 81 -10.53 0.29 -17.82
N PHE A 82 -10.23 -0.73 -16.98
CA PHE A 82 -9.17 -1.67 -17.28
C PHE A 82 -9.66 -2.67 -18.32
N SER A 83 -8.78 -3.06 -19.23
CA SER A 83 -9.09 -4.17 -20.14
C SER A 83 -9.30 -5.47 -19.34
N PRO A 84 -10.06 -6.44 -19.88
CA PRO A 84 -10.25 -7.73 -19.22
C PRO A 84 -8.93 -8.42 -18.86
N LEU A 85 -7.89 -8.25 -19.68
CA LEU A 85 -6.55 -8.78 -19.42
C LEU A 85 -5.88 -8.06 -18.24
N GLN A 86 -5.95 -6.73 -18.18
CA GLN A 86 -5.38 -5.95 -17.07
C GLN A 86 -6.02 -6.32 -15.74
N LEU A 87 -7.36 -6.41 -15.70
CA LEU A 87 -8.08 -6.80 -14.50
C LEU A 87 -7.72 -8.22 -14.06
N ARG A 88 -7.63 -9.16 -15.02
CA ARG A 88 -7.20 -10.53 -14.71
C ARG A 88 -5.79 -10.57 -14.13
N LEU A 89 -4.82 -9.90 -14.75
CA LEU A 89 -3.43 -9.88 -14.25
C LEU A 89 -3.33 -9.28 -12.85
N LEU A 90 -4.11 -8.23 -12.56
CA LEU A 90 -4.19 -7.64 -11.23
C LEU A 90 -4.74 -8.64 -10.19
N LEU A 91 -5.83 -9.32 -10.50
CA LEU A 91 -6.43 -10.32 -9.62
C LEU A 91 -5.51 -11.54 -9.45
N ASP A 92 -4.84 -11.99 -10.51
CA ASP A 92 -3.88 -13.09 -10.45
C ASP A 92 -2.67 -12.70 -9.55
N TYR A 93 -2.18 -11.47 -9.66
CA TYR A 93 -1.13 -10.94 -8.79
C TYR A 93 -1.55 -10.94 -7.30
N PHE A 94 -2.75 -10.43 -7.00
CA PHE A 94 -3.25 -10.46 -5.63
C PHE A 94 -3.52 -11.88 -5.13
N GLY A 95 -4.07 -12.75 -5.98
CA GLY A 95 -4.36 -14.14 -5.64
C GLY A 95 -3.10 -14.93 -5.29
N THR A 96 -2.08 -14.85 -6.14
CA THR A 96 -0.78 -15.53 -5.91
C THR A 96 -0.02 -15.01 -4.70
N SER A 97 -0.25 -13.76 -4.32
CA SER A 97 0.40 -13.13 -3.16
C SER A 97 -0.38 -13.29 -1.85
N SER A 98 -1.59 -13.85 -1.91
CA SER A 98 -2.51 -13.97 -0.77
C SER A 98 -2.42 -15.32 -0.06
N GLN A 99 -2.89 -15.35 1.18
CA GLN A 99 -3.12 -16.56 1.96
C GLN A 99 -4.61 -16.88 1.97
N LYS A 100 -4.96 -18.12 1.61
CA LYS A 100 -6.33 -18.61 1.72
C LYS A 100 -6.55 -19.23 3.09
N MET A 101 -7.49 -18.69 3.85
CA MET A 101 -7.84 -19.14 5.19
C MET A 101 -8.84 -20.31 5.12
N GLU A 102 -8.99 -21.06 6.21
CA GLU A 102 -9.91 -22.21 6.29
C GLU A 102 -11.38 -21.83 6.04
N GLY A 103 -11.79 -20.61 6.39
CA GLY A 103 -13.13 -20.06 6.12
C GLY A 103 -13.35 -19.59 4.67
N GLY A 104 -12.34 -19.73 3.81
CA GLY A 104 -12.37 -19.29 2.42
C GLY A 104 -11.99 -17.82 2.22
N GLU A 105 -11.66 -17.10 3.29
CA GLU A 105 -11.16 -15.73 3.19
C GLU A 105 -9.82 -15.68 2.47
N ILE A 106 -9.65 -14.67 1.64
CA ILE A 106 -8.42 -14.39 0.91
C ILE A 106 -7.75 -13.19 1.59
N MET A 107 -6.69 -13.46 2.33
CA MET A 107 -5.98 -12.49 3.17
C MET A 107 -4.65 -12.12 2.53
N LEU A 108 -4.45 -10.86 2.20
CA LEU A 108 -3.21 -10.37 1.61
C LEU A 108 -2.33 -9.78 2.73
N PRO A 109 -1.14 -10.35 3.01
CA PRO A 109 -0.24 -9.79 4.00
C PRO A 109 0.26 -8.41 3.56
N HIS A 110 0.42 -7.51 4.51
CA HIS A 110 0.91 -6.18 4.26
C HIS A 110 1.62 -5.60 5.50
N SER A 111 2.26 -4.45 5.34
CA SER A 111 3.00 -3.82 6.43
C SER A 111 3.21 -2.33 6.17
N GLY A 112 3.35 -1.60 7.27
CA GLY A 112 3.74 -0.20 7.30
C GLY A 112 4.84 0.04 8.33
N ILE A 113 5.41 1.22 8.29
CA ILE A 113 6.42 1.68 9.23
C ILE A 113 5.88 2.92 9.96
N LEU A 114 5.96 2.91 11.29
CA LEU A 114 5.83 4.10 12.11
C LEU A 114 7.20 4.73 12.30
N PHE A 115 7.36 5.98 11.90
CA PHE A 115 8.52 6.81 12.21
C PHE A 115 8.21 7.69 13.41
N TYR A 116 9.01 7.60 14.47
CA TYR A 116 8.94 8.51 15.61
C TYR A 116 10.12 9.47 15.52
N ILE A 117 9.80 10.72 15.20
CA ILE A 117 10.77 11.78 14.91
C ILE A 117 10.85 12.69 16.14
N GLU A 118 12.07 12.90 16.64
CA GLU A 118 12.30 13.81 17.75
C GLU A 118 12.27 15.26 17.27
N LYS A 119 11.64 16.16 18.04
CA LYS A 119 11.76 17.59 17.75
C LYS A 119 13.16 18.01 18.18
N GLN A 120 13.97 18.52 17.26
CA GLN A 120 15.15 19.27 17.65
C GLN A 120 14.70 20.46 18.51
N ARG A 121 15.23 20.57 19.74
CA ARG A 121 15.12 21.81 20.50
C ARG A 121 15.97 22.83 19.76
N VAL A 122 15.33 23.81 19.14
CA VAL A 122 16.04 25.00 18.68
C VAL A 122 16.45 25.74 19.95
N SER A 123 17.72 25.62 20.33
CA SER A 123 18.31 26.48 21.35
C SER A 123 18.29 27.90 20.79
N ALA A 124 17.50 28.78 21.43
CA ALA A 124 17.55 30.22 21.19
C ALA A 124 18.78 30.83 21.88
#